data_AF-A0A7C3CRE2-F1
#
_entry.id   AF-A0A7C3CRE2-F1
#
_cell.length_a   1.000
_cell.length_b   1.000
_cell.length_c   1.000
_cell.angle_alpha   90.00
_cell.angle_beta   90.00
_cell.angle_gamma   90.00
#
_symmetry.space_group_name_H-M   'P 1'
#
loop_
_entity.id
_entity.type
_entity.pdbx_description
1 polymer ?
#
loop_
_entity_poly.entity_id
_entity_poly.type
_entity_poly.pdbx_seq_one_letter_code
_entity_poly.pdbx_strand_id
1 'polypeptide(L)'
;MAERLNITEQFGKSLALLLSEKIRPAYPGFDSSSFVQAVDEGVVGKTYTQRVVFIAEQLFEHLPEDYAEAIGILLAILGEENPNETGMFTHYWWIMPVGKFVELFGLDDYELSIKAIEEITKRNTGEYAIRPFIRHYPDLCLKQMNNWAQSD
;
A
#
# COMPACT_ATOMS: atom_id res chain seq x y z
N MET A 1 30.63 -3.71 -10.67
CA MET A 1 29.66 -4.84 -10.58
C MET A 1 28.46 -4.27 -9.85
N ALA A 2 27.30 -4.20 -10.50
CA ALA A 2 26.09 -3.71 -9.81
C ALA A 2 25.75 -4.71 -8.69
N GLU A 3 25.80 -4.26 -7.44
CA GLU A 3 25.26 -5.02 -6.32
C GLU A 3 23.83 -5.44 -6.66
N ARG A 4 23.55 -6.74 -6.63
CA ARG A 4 22.17 -7.23 -6.69
C ARG A 4 21.48 -6.74 -5.41
N LEU A 5 20.77 -5.62 -5.51
CA LEU A 5 19.85 -5.17 -4.47
C LEU A 5 18.91 -6.32 -4.11
N ASN A 6 19.00 -6.81 -2.88
CA ASN A 6 18.07 -7.80 -2.35
C ASN A 6 16.72 -7.12 -2.17
N ILE A 7 15.68 -7.63 -2.85
CA ILE A 7 14.31 -7.10 -2.75
C ILE A 7 13.86 -6.97 -1.29
N THR A 8 14.30 -7.86 -0.41
CA THR A 8 13.96 -7.83 1.02
C THR A 8 14.52 -6.58 1.72
N GLU A 9 15.72 -6.15 1.33
CA GLU A 9 16.39 -4.97 1.92
C GLU A 9 15.76 -3.66 1.47
N GLN A 10 15.13 -3.64 0.29
CA GLN A 10 14.35 -2.50 -0.16
C GLN A 10 13.14 -2.24 0.76
N PHE A 11 12.55 -3.30 1.33
CA PHE A 11 11.43 -3.19 2.27
C PHE A 11 11.93 -2.99 3.71
N GLY A 12 12.63 -1.88 3.93
CA GLY A 12 13.14 -1.45 5.23
C GLY A 12 13.24 0.07 5.27
N LYS A 13 14.33 0.58 5.86
CA LYS A 13 14.59 2.02 5.99
C LYS A 13 14.45 2.80 4.67
N SER A 14 14.93 2.25 3.56
CA SER A 14 14.91 2.89 2.25
C SER A 14 13.48 3.12 1.75
N LEU A 15 12.60 2.12 1.84
CA LEU A 15 11.17 2.30 1.55
C LEU A 15 10.49 3.24 2.54
N ALA A 16 10.83 3.17 3.82
CA ALA A 16 10.24 4.07 4.82
C ALA A 16 10.58 5.55 4.53
N LEU A 17 11.81 5.84 4.12
CA LEU A 17 12.23 7.17 3.69
C LEU A 17 11.45 7.62 2.45
N LEU A 18 11.35 6.75 1.44
CA LEU A 18 10.59 7.05 0.22
C LEU A 18 9.10 7.34 0.50
N LEU A 19 8.47 6.52 1.35
CA LEU A 19 7.08 6.74 1.77
C LEU A 19 6.96 8.06 2.53
N SER A 20 7.88 8.36 3.44
CA SER A 20 7.89 9.63 4.18
C SER A 20 7.96 10.85 3.26
N GLU A 21 8.88 10.83 2.28
CA GLU A 21 9.02 11.90 1.29
C GLU A 21 7.74 12.12 0.49
N LYS A 22 7.03 11.03 0.16
CA LYS A 22 5.76 11.07 -0.58
C LYS A 22 4.58 11.52 0.28
N ILE A 23 4.51 11.08 1.53
CA ILE A 23 3.38 11.35 2.45
C ILE A 23 3.40 12.79 2.93
N ARG A 24 4.57 13.35 3.29
CA ARG A 24 4.66 14.69 3.90
C ARG A 24 3.99 15.82 3.10
N PRO A 25 4.06 15.87 1.76
CA PRO A 25 3.29 16.84 0.98
C PRO A 25 1.76 16.74 1.16
N ALA A 26 1.22 15.52 1.33
CA ALA A 26 -0.21 15.27 1.53
C ALA A 26 -0.63 15.38 3.00
N TYR A 27 0.28 15.06 3.92
CA TYR A 27 0.07 15.13 5.36
C TYR A 27 1.30 15.75 6.06
N PRO A 28 1.37 17.10 6.17
CA PRO A 28 2.54 17.79 6.73
C PRO A 28 2.88 17.44 8.18
N GLY A 29 1.91 16.92 8.94
CA GLY A 29 2.07 16.45 10.31
C GLY A 29 2.70 15.06 10.45
N PHE A 30 3.00 14.37 9.34
CA PHE A 30 3.58 13.03 9.37
C PHE A 30 4.96 13.00 10.03
N ASP A 31 5.07 12.34 11.19
CA ASP A 31 6.35 12.14 11.90
C ASP A 31 7.22 11.11 11.17
N SER A 32 7.93 11.61 10.17
CA SER A 32 8.81 10.80 9.32
C SER A 32 9.99 10.21 10.10
N SER A 33 10.47 10.91 11.12
CA SER A 33 11.60 10.44 11.93
C SER A 33 11.21 9.22 12.75
N SER A 34 10.06 9.28 13.43
CA SER A 34 9.51 8.14 14.17
C SER A 34 9.19 6.97 13.24
N PHE A 35 8.48 7.22 12.14
CA PHE A 35 8.09 6.18 11.19
C PHE A 35 9.29 5.43 10.59
N VAL A 36 10.30 6.17 10.14
CA VAL A 36 11.51 5.58 9.55
C VAL A 36 12.28 4.77 10.59
N GLN A 37 12.41 5.26 11.82
CA GLN A 37 13.09 4.53 12.89
C GLN A 37 12.34 3.23 13.24
N ALA A 38 11.02 3.30 13.42
CA ALA A 38 10.20 2.15 13.75
C ALA A 38 10.29 1.05 12.68
N VAL A 39 10.25 1.43 11.39
CA VAL A 39 10.45 0.49 10.29
C VAL A 39 11.86 -0.10 10.30
N ASP A 40 12.91 0.72 10.36
CA ASP A 40 14.32 0.29 10.29
C ASP A 40 14.65 -0.75 11.37
N GLU A 41 14.25 -0.49 12.61
CA GLU A 41 14.47 -1.39 13.74
C GLU A 41 13.57 -2.63 13.69
N GLY A 42 12.29 -2.45 13.33
CA GLY A 42 11.29 -3.52 13.40
C GLY A 42 11.40 -4.57 12.29
N VAL A 43 12.00 -4.23 11.13
CA VAL A 43 12.16 -5.18 10.01
C VAL A 43 13.31 -6.18 10.18
N VAL A 44 14.16 -6.02 11.20
CA VAL A 44 15.29 -6.92 11.45
C VAL A 44 14.80 -8.35 11.68
N GLY A 45 15.35 -9.31 10.94
CA GLY A 45 14.95 -10.73 11.01
C GLY A 45 13.61 -11.07 10.35
N LYS A 46 12.85 -10.09 9.83
CA LYS A 46 11.60 -10.33 9.10
C LYS A 46 11.85 -10.73 7.65
N THR A 47 11.05 -11.67 7.15
CA THR A 47 10.99 -12.01 5.72
C THR A 47 10.40 -10.86 4.90
N TYR A 48 10.54 -10.92 3.58
CA TYR A 48 9.93 -9.95 2.65
C TYR A 48 8.44 -9.68 2.94
N THR A 49 7.61 -10.72 3.03
CA THR A 49 6.16 -10.55 3.25
C THR A 49 5.86 -9.99 4.64
N GLN A 50 6.62 -10.40 5.66
CA GLN A 50 6.50 -9.84 7.01
C GLN A 50 6.89 -8.36 7.06
N ARG A 51 7.84 -7.93 6.23
CA ARG A 51 8.22 -6.51 6.12
C ARG A 51 7.11 -5.68 5.48
N VAL A 52 6.46 -6.17 4.42
CA VAL A 52 5.30 -5.50 3.81
C VAL A 52 4.17 -5.30 4.83
N VAL A 53 3.85 -6.34 5.59
CA VAL A 53 2.85 -6.28 6.68
C VAL A 53 3.27 -5.27 7.73
N PHE A 54 4.51 -5.35 8.22
CA PHE A 54 4.99 -4.46 9.27
C PHE A 54 4.98 -2.99 8.85
N ILE A 55 5.36 -2.68 7.60
CA ILE A 55 5.30 -1.30 7.11
C ILE A 55 3.85 -0.80 7.02
N ALA A 56 2.91 -1.65 6.61
CA ALA A 56 1.49 -1.29 6.62
C ALA A 56 0.96 -1.01 8.03
N GLU A 57 1.36 -1.81 9.02
CA GLU A 57 1.08 -1.56 10.43
C GLU A 57 1.69 -0.22 10.90
N GLN A 58 2.95 0.07 10.53
CA GLN A 58 3.57 1.35 10.87
C GLN A 58 2.90 2.54 10.17
N LEU A 59 2.35 2.37 8.96
CA LEU A 59 1.52 3.40 8.32
C LEU A 59 0.26 3.67 9.12
N PHE A 60 -0.41 2.63 9.64
CA PHE A 60 -1.59 2.76 10.50
C PHE A 60 -1.28 3.52 11.79
N GLU A 61 -0.16 3.23 12.44
CA GLU A 61 0.24 3.92 13.67
C GLU A 61 0.65 5.40 13.46
N HIS A 62 1.09 5.79 12.26
CA HIS A 62 1.63 7.13 11.99
C HIS A 62 0.72 8.01 11.12
N LEU A 63 -0.40 7.47 10.63
CA LEU A 63 -1.46 8.21 9.93
C LEU A 63 -2.62 8.51 10.89
N PRO A 64 -3.60 9.34 10.47
CA PRO A 64 -4.81 9.56 11.26
C PRO A 64 -5.53 8.24 11.61
N GLU A 65 -6.14 8.20 12.80
CA GLU A 65 -6.87 7.02 13.30
C GLU A 65 -8.10 6.70 12.44
N ASP A 66 -8.72 7.71 11.84
CA ASP A 66 -9.81 7.54 10.90
C ASP A 66 -9.31 6.90 9.60
N TYR A 67 -9.85 5.72 9.27
CA TYR A 67 -9.46 4.98 8.07
C TYR A 67 -9.65 5.79 6.80
N ALA A 68 -10.76 6.54 6.68
CA ALA A 68 -11.08 7.28 5.47
C ALA A 68 -10.10 8.43 5.23
N GLU A 69 -9.67 9.11 6.28
CA GLU A 69 -8.61 10.11 6.23
C GLU A 69 -7.25 9.48 5.88
N ALA A 70 -6.87 8.40 6.55
CA ALA A 70 -5.59 7.72 6.32
C ALA A 70 -5.47 7.18 4.89
N ILE A 71 -6.48 6.47 4.39
CA ILE A 71 -6.47 5.97 3.02
C ILE A 71 -6.51 7.11 2.00
N GLY A 72 -7.23 8.20 2.29
CA GLY A 72 -7.22 9.40 1.45
C GLY A 72 -5.81 9.98 1.26
N ILE A 73 -5.02 10.06 2.33
CA ILE A 73 -3.60 10.46 2.26
C ILE A 73 -2.80 9.48 1.40
N LEU A 74 -2.97 8.18 1.61
CA LEU A 74 -2.24 7.15 0.86
C LEU A 74 -2.61 7.11 -0.63
N LEU A 75 -3.86 7.42 -0.99
CA LEU A 75 -4.27 7.54 -2.39
C LEU A 75 -3.68 8.79 -3.04
N ALA A 76 -3.57 9.90 -2.31
CA ALA A 76 -3.00 11.14 -2.83
C ALA A 76 -1.53 11.02 -3.25
N ILE A 77 -0.79 10.04 -2.70
CA ILE A 77 0.63 9.85 -3.02
C ILE A 77 0.91 8.90 -4.18
N LEU A 78 -0.12 8.23 -4.72
CA LEU A 78 0.04 7.20 -5.76
C LEU A 78 0.66 7.74 -7.06
N GLY A 79 0.47 9.03 -7.35
CA GLY A 79 0.96 9.67 -8.57
C GLY A 79 0.13 9.28 -9.80
N GLU A 80 0.69 9.45 -11.00
CA GLU A 80 0.03 9.07 -12.25
C GLU A 80 -0.15 7.55 -12.36
N GLU A 81 -1.15 7.10 -13.13
CA GLU A 81 -1.37 5.69 -13.47
C GLU A 81 -0.15 5.11 -14.21
N ASN A 82 0.02 3.78 -14.21
CA ASN A 82 1.12 3.14 -14.94
C ASN A 82 0.78 3.08 -16.44
N PRO A 83 1.38 3.92 -17.29
CA PRO A 83 0.93 4.07 -18.68
C PRO A 83 1.24 2.86 -19.56
N ASN A 84 2.11 1.95 -19.10
CA ASN A 84 2.55 0.79 -19.87
C ASN A 84 2.12 -0.54 -19.24
N GLU A 85 1.38 -0.51 -18.12
CA GLU A 85 0.94 -1.70 -17.35
C GLU A 85 2.06 -2.71 -17.02
N THR A 86 3.31 -2.26 -17.06
CA THR A 86 4.51 -3.08 -16.91
C THR A 86 5.42 -2.48 -15.86
N GLY A 87 6.33 -3.29 -15.31
CA GLY A 87 7.27 -2.80 -14.30
C GLY A 87 6.63 -2.43 -12.96
N MET A 88 5.45 -2.99 -12.63
CA MET A 88 4.83 -2.75 -11.32
C MET A 88 5.76 -3.09 -10.14
N PHE A 89 6.57 -4.15 -10.27
CA PHE A 89 7.54 -4.56 -9.25
C PHE A 89 8.91 -3.86 -9.37
N THR A 90 9.10 -2.97 -10.35
CA THR A 90 10.34 -2.20 -10.54
C THR A 90 10.14 -0.71 -10.26
N HIS A 91 9.02 -0.13 -10.68
CA HIS A 91 8.73 1.30 -10.56
C HIS A 91 7.70 1.61 -9.46
N TYR A 92 6.80 0.66 -9.18
CA TYR A 92 5.66 0.85 -8.28
C TYR A 92 5.69 -0.07 -7.06
N TRP A 93 6.79 -0.79 -6.82
CA TRP A 93 6.93 -1.76 -5.72
C TRP A 93 6.66 -1.15 -4.34
N TRP A 94 6.93 0.15 -4.19
CA TRP A 94 6.70 0.91 -2.96
C TRP A 94 5.22 1.06 -2.58
N ILE A 95 4.28 0.74 -3.49
CA ILE A 95 2.83 0.72 -3.25
C ILE A 95 2.39 -0.55 -2.51
N MET A 96 3.22 -1.61 -2.48
CA MET A 96 2.84 -2.88 -1.85
C MET A 96 2.35 -2.75 -0.38
N PRO A 97 2.98 -1.95 0.51
CA PRO A 97 2.44 -1.72 1.85
C PRO A 97 1.12 -0.93 1.86
N VAL A 98 0.84 -0.11 0.85
CA VAL A 98 -0.45 0.62 0.71
C VAL A 98 -1.58 -0.36 0.38
N GLY A 99 -1.35 -1.30 -0.54
CA GLY A 99 -2.29 -2.40 -0.79
C GLY A 99 -2.50 -3.25 0.47
N LYS A 100 -1.42 -3.53 1.20
CA LYS A 100 -1.50 -4.26 2.47
C LYS A 100 -2.24 -3.48 3.57
N PHE A 101 -2.12 -2.16 3.61
CA PHE A 101 -2.87 -1.30 4.53
C PHE A 101 -4.38 -1.46 4.33
N VAL A 102 -4.84 -1.42 3.07
CA VAL A 102 -6.27 -1.66 2.75
C VAL A 102 -6.70 -3.07 3.15
N GLU A 103 -5.85 -4.08 2.90
CA GLU A 103 -6.13 -5.47 3.27
C GLU A 103 -6.36 -5.66 4.78
N LEU A 104 -5.57 -4.96 5.60
CA LEU A 104 -5.57 -5.13 7.06
C LEU A 104 -6.64 -4.27 7.75
N PHE A 105 -6.87 -3.04 7.27
CA PHE A 105 -7.62 -2.02 8.01
C PHE A 105 -8.89 -1.54 7.30
N GLY A 106 -9.11 -1.94 6.04
CA GLY A 106 -10.23 -1.43 5.24
C GLY A 106 -11.53 -2.26 5.25
N LEU A 107 -11.54 -3.44 5.88
CA LEU A 107 -12.63 -4.41 5.70
C LEU A 107 -14.02 -3.87 6.10
N ASP A 108 -14.07 -2.96 7.07
CA ASP A 108 -15.33 -2.39 7.56
C ASP A 108 -15.85 -1.23 6.70
N ASP A 109 -15.04 -0.68 5.78
CA ASP A 109 -15.44 0.34 4.82
C ASP A 109 -15.30 -0.17 3.38
N TYR A 110 -16.30 -0.95 2.95
CA TYR A 110 -16.31 -1.62 1.65
C TYR A 110 -16.16 -0.65 0.48
N GLU A 111 -17.00 0.39 0.41
CA GLU A 111 -17.06 1.26 -0.77
C GLU A 111 -15.76 2.03 -0.97
N LEU A 112 -15.17 2.53 0.11
CA LEU A 112 -13.91 3.25 0.04
C LEU A 112 -12.75 2.31 -0.28
N SER A 113 -12.68 1.16 0.37
CA SER A 113 -11.60 0.18 0.17
C SER A 113 -11.58 -0.39 -1.24
N ILE A 114 -12.75 -0.67 -1.83
CA ILE A 114 -12.83 -1.18 -3.19
C ILE A 114 -12.34 -0.15 -4.20
N LYS A 115 -12.67 1.13 -4.03
CA LYS A 115 -12.11 2.21 -4.85
C LYS A 115 -10.61 2.35 -4.66
N ALA A 116 -10.12 2.22 -3.43
CA ALA A 116 -8.69 2.25 -3.15
C ALA A 116 -7.95 1.09 -3.84
N ILE A 117 -8.51 -0.13 -3.81
CA ILE A 117 -7.97 -1.32 -4.49
C ILE A 117 -7.88 -1.10 -6.00
N GLU A 118 -8.89 -0.48 -6.61
CA GLU A 118 -8.89 -0.11 -8.03
C GLU A 118 -7.74 0.85 -8.35
N GLU A 119 -7.62 1.95 -7.61
CA GLU A 119 -6.55 2.94 -7.82
C GLU A 119 -5.14 2.38 -7.60
N ILE A 120 -4.98 1.47 -6.64
CA ILE A 120 -3.74 0.74 -6.41
C ILE A 120 -3.43 -0.17 -7.60
N THR A 121 -4.43 -0.85 -8.17
CA THR A 121 -4.26 -1.81 -9.28
C THR A 121 -3.82 -1.13 -10.58
N LYS A 122 -4.16 0.13 -10.80
CA LYS A 122 -3.69 0.92 -11.96
C LYS A 122 -2.18 1.20 -11.96
N ARG A 123 -1.47 0.89 -10.88
CA ARG A 123 -0.03 1.18 -10.70
C ARG A 123 0.73 -0.06 -10.23
N ASN A 124 0.15 -0.79 -9.29
CA ASN A 124 0.64 -2.04 -8.74
C ASN A 124 -0.47 -3.11 -8.81
N THR A 125 -0.65 -3.94 -7.79
CA THR A 125 -1.66 -4.98 -7.75
C THR A 125 -2.50 -4.89 -6.47
N GLY A 126 -3.82 -4.95 -6.64
CA GLY A 126 -4.79 -5.11 -5.55
C GLY A 126 -5.13 -6.57 -5.22
N GLU A 127 -4.47 -7.56 -5.86
CA GLU A 127 -4.87 -8.97 -5.82
C GLU A 127 -4.89 -9.61 -4.43
N TYR A 128 -4.08 -9.10 -3.50
CA TYR A 128 -4.03 -9.55 -2.11
C TYR A 128 -5.06 -8.82 -1.27
N ALA A 129 -5.16 -7.51 -1.48
CA ALA A 129 -6.06 -6.61 -0.77
C ALA A 129 -7.53 -6.98 -0.97
N ILE A 130 -7.92 -7.46 -2.15
CA ILE A 130 -9.31 -7.83 -2.45
C ILE A 130 -9.78 -9.13 -1.76
N ARG A 131 -8.86 -10.00 -1.32
CA ARG A 131 -9.22 -11.35 -0.85
C ARG A 131 -10.04 -11.38 0.43
N PRO A 132 -9.75 -10.57 1.48
CA PRO A 132 -10.63 -10.45 2.65
C PRO A 132 -12.04 -9.98 2.27
N PHE A 133 -12.16 -9.03 1.33
CA PHE A 133 -13.44 -8.53 0.86
C PHE A 133 -14.23 -9.59 0.11
N ILE A 134 -13.61 -10.40 -0.75
CA ILE A 134 -14.31 -11.51 -1.44
C ILE A 134 -14.88 -12.50 -0.41
N ARG A 135 -14.17 -12.74 0.69
CA ARG A 135 -14.66 -13.64 1.76
C ARG A 135 -15.79 -13.03 2.57
N HIS A 136 -15.77 -11.71 2.80
CA HIS A 136 -16.73 -11.02 3.66
C HIS A 136 -17.97 -10.50 2.89
N TYR A 137 -17.77 -10.04 1.65
CA TYR A 137 -18.77 -9.43 0.77
C TYR A 137 -18.77 -10.10 -0.63
N PRO A 138 -19.01 -11.41 -0.73
CA PRO A 138 -18.82 -12.16 -1.97
C PRO A 138 -19.66 -11.63 -3.14
N ASP A 139 -20.95 -11.33 -2.92
CA ASP A 139 -21.85 -10.86 -3.97
C ASP A 139 -21.49 -9.46 -4.48
N LEU A 140 -21.12 -8.55 -3.55
CA LEU A 140 -20.69 -7.21 -3.90
C LEU A 140 -19.36 -7.24 -4.67
N CYS A 141 -18.40 -8.05 -4.22
CA CYS A 141 -17.11 -8.19 -4.88
C CYS A 141 -17.27 -8.81 -6.27
N LEU A 142 -18.09 -9.85 -6.42
CA LEU A 142 -18.33 -10.47 -7.71
C LEU A 142 -18.93 -9.47 -8.70
N LYS A 143 -19.89 -8.64 -8.27
CA LYS A 143 -20.45 -7.57 -9.09
C LYS A 143 -19.36 -6.57 -9.51
N GLN A 144 -18.53 -6.11 -8.56
CA GLN A 144 -17.48 -5.15 -8.87
C GLN A 144 -16.41 -5.73 -9.80
N MET A 145 -15.98 -6.98 -9.58
CA MET A 145 -15.00 -7.64 -10.43
C MET A 145 -15.51 -7.82 -11.86
N ASN A 146 -16.81 -8.05 -12.06
CA ASN A 146 -17.41 -8.05 -13.40
C ASN A 146 -17.34 -6.66 -14.05
N ASN A 147 -17.51 -5.57 -13.28
CA ASN A 147 -17.35 -4.22 -13.80
C ASN A 147 -15.88 -3.95 -14.20
N TRP A 148 -14.92 -4.32 -13.35
CA TRP A 148 -13.48 -4.18 -13.65
C TRP A 148 -13.06 -5.05 -14.85
N ALA A 149 -13.66 -6.21 -15.05
CA ALA A 149 -13.39 -7.05 -16.23
C ALA A 149 -13.85 -6.41 -17.55
N GLN A 150 -14.57 -5.29 -17.50
CA GLN A 150 -15.03 -4.50 -18.65
C GLN A 150 -14.42 -3.09 -18.69
N SER A 151 -13.52 -2.75 -17.75
CA SER A 151 -12.82 -1.47 -17.79
C SER A 151 -11.72 -1.49 -18.86
N ASP A 152 -11.46 -0.32 -19.43
CA ASP A 152 -10.38 -0.10 -20.39
C ASP A 152 -9.00 -0.26 -19.75
#